data_AF-A0A954PZI4-F1
#
_entry.id   AF-A0A954PZI4-F1
#
_cell.length_a   1.000
_cell.length_b   1.000
_cell.length_c   1.000
_cell.angle_alpha   90.00
_cell.angle_beta   90.00
_cell.angle_gamma   90.00
#
_symmetry.space_group_name_H-M   'P 1'
#
loop_
_entity.id
_entity.type
_entity.pdbx_description
1 polymer ?
#
loop_
_entity_poly.entity_id
_entity_poly.type
_entity_poly.pdbx_seq_one_letter_code
_entity_poly.pdbx_strand_id
1 'polypeptide(L)'
;MFNRNHTKQSHALYRCSRSRSLTLCCVVACVMVVGLDPITTQANPTVQDYDKPLSAHDTITGAEKQIQLMYAKFAEWEKLVISSTAAANSGGRIPHQQLSKIYPETYRGIWYAEQLQAMGEPAGVDLLRKFTMLKTAMGVFASKLGEFHPKEIDKLKKDNANRLKMLAKVRELTDQGKLVEAEREIQAYHLKQLTSIFYLTYSQSKEYENQVNPIHEEILRQLNAQRKSEYLEKAKEKINAFADAVTTLQRESDRIRKELASSPTVTLGDGKTGDAADAIRYVHTLWGNVCASMSRSLALAWAFGGRGVEDTADPFNAKLREVESIATTAISGIVLSAAQSTPPDQMGVLLPRILTELAVIDRRYVGKLDGKITDAVDQLAAKNSVVAEQVKRYGEATVEPTRWMRRFTLQQAERLGPEYSDAAGVLNQKLTAESSVQPAIYGPAATRDQVFTVGSLSRPASWLAGDAKVIVGMKIKEQGTLRLSPNAKLAIVPQDPRHYTNMPATFPIEKYLDEVKQSLLLDDSHGPLDLDSADAITSAELQEFDSVGGSIVALTLEPFLSRFATMPDAAHTLVPLNRLPAIDVRGDAIDKIIWRVDMKPDWVAHRYFLAR
;
A
#
# COMPACT_ATOMS: atom_id res chain seq x y z
N MET A 1 -9.28 -17.86 87.90
CA MET A 1 -10.35 -17.06 88.55
C MET A 1 -10.76 -15.97 87.56
N PHE A 2 -11.99 -15.84 87.05
CA PHE A 2 -13.25 -16.59 87.09
C PHE A 2 -13.73 -16.67 85.61
N ASN A 3 -14.08 -17.81 84.99
CA ASN A 3 -15.32 -18.62 85.14
C ASN A 3 -16.58 -17.72 84.98
N ARG A 4 -17.41 -17.75 83.93
CA ARG A 4 -18.04 -18.83 83.11
C ARG A 4 -18.41 -18.24 81.71
N ASN A 5 -18.96 -18.90 80.67
CA ASN A 5 -19.39 -20.31 80.48
C ASN A 5 -19.35 -20.79 79.00
N HIS A 6 -19.55 -22.12 78.88
CA HIS A 6 -20.08 -22.96 77.78
C HIS A 6 -21.31 -22.43 76.97
N THR A 7 -21.72 -22.93 75.79
CA THR A 7 -21.63 -24.25 75.07
C THR A 7 -21.52 -24.03 73.53
N LYS A 8 -20.86 -24.84 72.66
CA LYS A 8 -21.21 -26.18 72.07
C LYS A 8 -22.69 -26.29 71.56
N GLN A 9 -23.06 -26.90 70.41
CA GLN A 9 -22.37 -27.75 69.42
C GLN A 9 -23.15 -27.84 68.06
N SER A 10 -22.48 -28.22 66.96
CA SER A 10 -22.97 -28.94 65.74
C SER A 10 -24.26 -28.55 64.98
N HIS A 11 -24.16 -28.30 63.66
CA HIS A 11 -24.59 -29.25 62.59
C HIS A 11 -24.13 -28.77 61.19
N ALA A 12 -24.54 -29.48 60.12
CA ALA A 12 -23.84 -29.51 58.82
C ALA A 12 -24.65 -28.97 57.61
N LEU A 13 -23.93 -28.83 56.47
CA LEU A 13 -24.37 -28.80 55.06
C LEU A 13 -24.88 -27.49 54.40
N TYR A 14 -24.14 -27.13 53.34
CA TYR A 14 -24.53 -26.57 52.03
C TYR A 14 -25.06 -25.13 51.78
N ARG A 15 -24.40 -24.55 50.75
CA ARG A 15 -24.86 -23.61 49.68
C ARG A 15 -24.80 -22.09 49.89
N CYS A 16 -24.08 -21.45 48.94
CA CYS A 16 -24.35 -20.15 48.28
C CYS A 16 -24.61 -18.92 49.16
N SER A 17 -23.77 -17.89 49.16
CA SER A 17 -23.39 -17.04 48.01
C SER A 17 -22.85 -15.69 48.51
N ARG A 18 -22.07 -14.96 47.67
CA ARG A 18 -21.85 -13.48 47.69
C ARG A 18 -21.34 -12.82 49.01
N SER A 19 -20.39 -11.88 49.01
CA SER A 19 -19.58 -11.25 47.95
C SER A 19 -18.44 -10.41 48.58
N ARG A 20 -17.47 -9.97 47.76
CA ARG A 20 -16.53 -8.84 48.00
C ARG A 20 -15.47 -9.09 49.10
N SER A 21 -14.22 -8.63 48.97
CA SER A 21 -13.55 -7.92 47.86
C SER A 21 -12.02 -8.02 47.96
N LEU A 22 -11.34 -7.73 46.85
CA LEU A 22 -9.95 -7.21 46.73
C LEU A 22 -8.79 -8.06 47.29
N THR A 23 -7.95 -8.58 46.39
CA THR A 23 -6.57 -8.05 46.17
C THR A 23 -6.00 -8.57 44.85
N LEU A 24 -6.00 -7.68 43.85
CA LEU A 24 -4.85 -7.34 43.00
C LEU A 24 -3.85 -8.46 42.60
N CYS A 25 -4.02 -9.02 41.38
CA CYS A 25 -2.92 -9.59 40.60
C CYS A 25 -2.87 -8.92 39.23
N CYS A 26 -1.67 -8.50 38.81
CA CYS A 26 -1.44 -7.77 37.57
C CYS A 26 -1.73 -8.66 36.35
N VAL A 27 -2.75 -8.32 35.57
CA VAL A 27 -2.92 -8.85 34.21
C VAL A 27 -2.09 -8.00 33.26
N VAL A 28 -0.95 -8.54 32.82
CA VAL A 28 -0.24 -8.00 31.66
C VAL A 28 -1.09 -8.32 30.43
N ALA A 29 -1.76 -7.30 29.89
CA ALA A 29 -2.55 -7.43 28.68
C ALA A 29 -1.62 -7.57 27.46
N CYS A 30 -1.24 -8.81 27.13
CA CYS A 30 -0.66 -9.12 25.83
C CYS A 30 -1.70 -8.82 24.74
N VAL A 31 -1.52 -7.69 24.04
CA VAL A 31 -2.21 -7.41 22.78
C VAL A 31 -1.74 -8.44 21.76
N MET A 32 -2.49 -9.53 21.62
CA MET A 32 -2.23 -10.52 20.58
C MET A 32 -2.57 -9.91 19.22
N VAL A 33 -1.52 -9.57 18.47
CA VAL A 33 -1.59 -9.38 17.02
C VAL A 33 -1.88 -10.75 16.40
N VAL A 34 -3.16 -11.13 16.36
CA VAL A 34 -3.61 -12.37 15.71
C VAL A 34 -3.50 -12.16 14.21
N GLY A 35 -2.66 -12.97 13.56
CA GLY A 35 -2.37 -12.87 12.14
C GLY A 35 -3.62 -13.04 11.27
N LEU A 36 -3.69 -12.20 10.24
CA LEU A 36 -4.39 -12.56 9.00
C LEU A 36 -3.53 -13.60 8.27
N ASP A 37 -4.16 -14.48 7.49
CA ASP A 37 -3.42 -15.30 6.52
C ASP A 37 -2.54 -14.39 5.66
N PRO A 38 -1.26 -14.73 5.44
CA PRO A 38 -0.41 -13.92 4.62
C PRO A 38 -0.91 -14.01 3.17
N ILE A 39 -1.50 -12.92 2.68
CA ILE A 39 -1.12 -12.45 1.36
C ILE A 39 0.40 -12.45 1.39
N THR A 40 1.05 -13.24 0.53
CA THR A 40 2.49 -13.50 0.57
C THR A 40 3.28 -12.32 0.02
N THR A 41 3.03 -11.12 0.54
CA THR A 41 3.88 -9.96 0.36
C THR A 41 5.07 -10.07 1.31
N GLN A 42 6.27 -9.99 0.76
CA GLN A 42 7.45 -9.72 1.57
C GLN A 42 7.17 -8.47 2.41
N ALA A 43 7.32 -8.59 3.73
CA ALA A 43 7.09 -7.44 4.59
C ALA A 43 8.09 -6.34 4.24
N ASN A 44 7.59 -5.17 3.86
CA ASN A 44 8.37 -4.00 3.49
C ASN A 44 9.11 -3.39 4.71
N PRO A 45 10.10 -2.48 4.50
CA PRO A 45 10.74 -1.74 5.59
C PRO A 45 9.73 -1.02 6.50
N THR A 46 9.95 -1.12 7.81
CA THR A 46 9.11 -0.49 8.85
C THR A 46 9.95 0.25 9.88
N VAL A 47 9.35 1.13 10.68
CA VAL A 47 10.03 1.76 11.83
C VAL A 47 10.40 0.77 12.94
N GLN A 48 9.81 -0.44 12.97
CA GLN A 48 10.17 -1.52 13.90
C GLN A 48 11.29 -2.42 13.37
N ASP A 49 11.28 -2.69 12.07
CA ASP A 49 12.25 -3.51 11.34
C ASP A 49 12.46 -2.88 9.96
N TYR A 50 13.51 -2.06 9.86
CA TYR A 50 13.82 -1.26 8.68
C TYR A 50 14.71 -2.00 7.67
N ASP A 51 15.33 -3.11 8.05
CA ASP A 51 16.28 -3.84 7.19
C ASP A 51 15.60 -4.80 6.20
N LYS A 52 14.27 -4.92 6.27
CA LYS A 52 13.48 -5.75 5.35
C LYS A 52 13.61 -5.31 3.88
N PRO A 53 13.46 -6.25 2.92
CA PRO A 53 13.47 -5.92 1.50
C PRO A 53 12.22 -5.16 1.06
N LEU A 54 12.36 -4.35 0.02
CA LEU A 54 11.22 -3.84 -0.75
C LEU A 54 10.56 -4.99 -1.53
N SER A 55 9.24 -5.10 -1.46
CA SER A 55 8.44 -6.13 -2.13
C SER A 55 8.51 -6.05 -3.66
N ALA A 56 8.57 -7.21 -4.31
CA ALA A 56 8.39 -7.33 -5.76
C ALA A 56 6.95 -7.01 -6.20
N HIS A 57 6.71 -6.84 -7.51
CA HIS A 57 5.36 -6.75 -8.09
C HIS A 57 4.80 -8.10 -8.58
N ASP A 58 5.49 -9.21 -8.28
CA ASP A 58 5.09 -10.61 -8.47
C ASP A 58 4.72 -11.03 -9.92
N THR A 59 5.05 -10.22 -10.93
CA THR A 59 4.85 -10.63 -12.34
C THR A 59 6.03 -11.41 -12.92
N ILE A 60 7.24 -11.27 -12.37
CA ILE A 60 8.44 -11.95 -12.87
C ILE A 60 8.87 -13.08 -11.91
N THR A 61 8.68 -14.31 -12.36
CA THR A 61 9.03 -15.52 -11.59
C THR A 61 10.48 -15.50 -11.13
N GLY A 62 10.69 -15.60 -9.82
CA GLY A 62 12.02 -15.69 -9.20
C GLY A 62 12.65 -14.36 -8.78
N ALA A 63 12.11 -13.21 -9.20
CA ALA A 63 12.59 -11.89 -8.78
C ALA A 63 12.55 -11.75 -7.25
N GLU A 64 11.42 -12.08 -6.64
CA GLU A 64 11.12 -12.09 -5.19
C GLU A 64 12.24 -12.76 -4.35
N LYS A 65 12.63 -13.99 -4.72
CA LYS A 65 13.71 -14.76 -4.05
C LYS A 65 15.10 -14.14 -4.25
N GLN A 66 15.36 -13.59 -5.44
CA GLN A 66 16.68 -13.06 -5.78
C GLN A 66 16.89 -11.65 -5.20
N ILE A 67 15.82 -10.85 -5.04
CA ILE A 67 15.77 -9.64 -4.23
C ILE A 67 16.19 -9.96 -2.79
N GLN A 68 15.54 -10.91 -2.10
CA GLN A 68 15.92 -11.32 -0.74
C GLN A 68 17.40 -11.69 -0.63
N LEU A 69 17.90 -12.50 -1.57
CA LEU A 69 19.29 -12.94 -1.60
C LEU A 69 20.26 -11.75 -1.69
N MET A 70 19.93 -10.73 -2.50
CA MET A 70 20.78 -9.55 -2.67
C MET A 70 20.73 -8.59 -1.47
N TYR A 71 19.57 -8.39 -0.84
CA TYR A 71 19.49 -7.63 0.42
C TYR A 71 20.29 -8.32 1.54
N ALA A 72 20.18 -9.64 1.66
CA ALA A 72 20.95 -10.41 2.64
C ALA A 72 22.46 -10.34 2.36
N LYS A 73 22.88 -10.42 1.09
CA LYS A 73 24.30 -10.28 0.69
C LYS A 73 24.84 -8.87 0.92
N PHE A 74 24.04 -7.83 0.66
CA PHE A 74 24.40 -6.46 1.00
C PHE A 74 24.66 -6.31 2.50
N ALA A 75 23.74 -6.76 3.37
CA ALA A 75 23.88 -6.66 4.82
C ALA A 75 25.11 -7.43 5.36
N GLU A 76 25.40 -8.63 4.81
CA GLU A 76 26.61 -9.41 5.11
C GLU A 76 27.89 -8.62 4.78
N TRP A 77 27.95 -8.03 3.58
CA TRP A 77 29.14 -7.33 3.09
C TRP A 77 29.33 -5.96 3.74
N GLU A 78 28.26 -5.21 3.96
CA GLU A 78 28.27 -3.93 4.67
C GLU A 78 28.85 -4.11 6.09
N LYS A 79 28.40 -5.12 6.84
CA LYS A 79 28.93 -5.44 8.18
C LYS A 79 30.44 -5.71 8.17
N LEU A 80 30.94 -6.40 7.14
CA LEU A 80 32.38 -6.63 6.97
C LEU A 80 33.14 -5.35 6.59
N VAL A 81 32.57 -4.48 5.75
CA VAL A 81 33.19 -3.19 5.40
C VAL A 81 33.22 -2.22 6.58
N ILE A 82 32.15 -2.17 7.40
CA ILE A 82 32.10 -1.39 8.65
C ILE A 82 33.20 -1.84 9.61
N SER A 83 33.25 -3.14 9.94
CA SER A 83 34.26 -3.68 10.86
C SER A 83 35.69 -3.55 10.32
N SER A 84 35.90 -3.72 9.02
CA SER A 84 37.19 -3.49 8.36
C SER A 84 37.62 -2.02 8.39
N THR A 85 36.68 -1.08 8.26
CA THR A 85 36.96 0.36 8.34
C THR A 85 37.34 0.76 9.76
N ALA A 86 36.63 0.23 10.77
CA ALA A 86 36.98 0.42 12.18
C ALA A 86 38.39 -0.11 12.49
N ALA A 87 38.71 -1.33 12.08
CA ALA A 87 40.06 -1.90 12.23
C ALA A 87 41.11 -1.04 11.51
N ALA A 88 40.85 -0.63 10.27
CA ALA A 88 41.76 0.21 9.48
C ALA A 88 41.98 1.62 10.07
N ASN A 89 41.06 2.11 10.91
CA ASN A 89 41.18 3.41 11.59
C ASN A 89 41.85 3.30 12.96
N SER A 90 41.79 2.13 13.60
CA SER A 90 42.48 1.83 14.86
C SER A 90 43.87 1.21 14.69
N GLY A 91 44.42 1.20 13.47
CA GLY A 91 45.71 0.57 13.15
C GLY A 91 45.71 -0.97 13.15
N GLY A 92 44.53 -1.59 13.20
CA GLY A 92 44.35 -3.04 13.15
C GLY A 92 44.51 -3.63 11.74
N ARG A 93 44.67 -4.96 11.68
CA ARG A 93 44.86 -5.69 10.41
C ARG A 93 43.60 -5.66 9.54
N ILE A 94 43.75 -5.17 8.31
CA ILE A 94 42.68 -5.14 7.30
C ILE A 94 42.51 -6.55 6.69
N PRO A 95 41.30 -7.13 6.61
CA PRO A 95 41.04 -8.43 5.98
C PRO A 95 41.00 -8.32 4.44
N HIS A 96 42.06 -7.78 3.85
CA HIS A 96 42.12 -7.37 2.44
C HIS A 96 41.75 -8.49 1.44
N GLN A 97 42.08 -9.75 1.74
CA GLN A 97 41.74 -10.90 0.89
C GLN A 97 40.23 -11.21 0.83
N GLN A 98 39.47 -10.87 1.87
CA GLN A 98 38.01 -10.99 1.88
C GLN A 98 37.38 -9.80 1.16
N LEU A 99 37.86 -8.59 1.46
CA LEU A 99 37.40 -7.36 0.80
C LEU A 99 37.66 -7.39 -0.72
N SER A 100 38.81 -7.90 -1.18
CA SER A 100 39.10 -8.02 -2.62
C SER A 100 38.21 -9.04 -3.34
N LYS A 101 37.59 -9.98 -2.62
CA LYS A 101 36.58 -10.90 -3.19
C LYS A 101 35.19 -10.27 -3.24
N ILE A 102 34.88 -9.36 -2.32
CA ILE A 102 33.58 -8.68 -2.23
C ILE A 102 33.52 -7.45 -3.14
N TYR A 103 34.63 -6.78 -3.42
CA TYR A 103 34.65 -5.61 -4.29
C TYR A 103 34.07 -5.89 -5.69
N PRO A 104 34.46 -6.95 -6.43
CA PRO A 104 33.80 -7.36 -7.67
C PRO A 104 32.31 -7.67 -7.50
N GLU A 105 31.93 -8.25 -6.36
CA GLU A 105 30.55 -8.62 -6.05
C GLU A 105 29.63 -7.40 -5.87
N THR A 106 30.17 -6.25 -5.45
CA THR A 106 29.40 -4.98 -5.46
C THR A 106 29.05 -4.53 -6.88
N TYR A 107 29.93 -4.74 -7.87
CA TYR A 107 29.59 -4.50 -9.28
C TYR A 107 28.55 -5.50 -9.80
N ARG A 108 28.66 -6.78 -9.43
CA ARG A 108 27.62 -7.78 -9.77
C ARG A 108 26.26 -7.42 -9.17
N GLY A 109 26.24 -6.89 -7.95
CA GLY A 109 25.04 -6.36 -7.31
C GLY A 109 24.45 -5.15 -8.05
N ILE A 110 25.29 -4.23 -8.55
CA ILE A 110 24.90 -3.10 -9.41
C ILE A 110 24.24 -3.59 -10.71
N TRP A 111 24.91 -4.47 -11.47
CA TRP A 111 24.38 -4.98 -12.75
C TRP A 111 23.06 -5.74 -12.58
N TYR A 112 22.93 -6.49 -11.48
CA TYR A 112 21.69 -7.18 -11.16
C TYR A 112 20.58 -6.21 -10.73
N ALA A 113 20.91 -5.13 -10.02
CA ALA A 113 19.94 -4.10 -9.66
C ALA A 113 19.41 -3.34 -10.89
N GLU A 114 20.26 -3.11 -11.90
CA GLU A 114 19.85 -2.60 -13.22
C GLU A 114 18.96 -3.60 -13.97
N GLN A 115 19.26 -4.90 -13.88
CA GLN A 115 18.40 -5.96 -14.44
C GLN A 115 17.02 -5.99 -13.77
N LEU A 116 16.93 -5.79 -12.44
CA LEU A 116 15.66 -5.64 -11.73
C LEU A 116 14.89 -4.40 -12.20
N GLN A 117 15.57 -3.27 -12.43
CA GLN A 117 14.90 -2.09 -12.99
C GLN A 117 14.38 -2.35 -14.43
N ALA A 118 15.09 -3.14 -15.23
CA ALA A 118 14.60 -3.62 -16.53
C ALA A 118 13.41 -4.59 -16.42
N MET A 119 13.29 -5.33 -15.30
CA MET A 119 12.09 -6.11 -14.93
C MET A 119 10.95 -5.25 -14.38
N GLY A 120 11.12 -3.92 -14.26
CA GLY A 120 10.16 -3.00 -13.65
C GLY A 120 10.11 -3.04 -12.13
N GLU A 121 11.03 -3.77 -11.47
CA GLU A 121 11.01 -4.04 -10.02
C GLU A 121 11.63 -2.87 -9.21
N PRO A 122 10.85 -2.16 -8.37
CA PRO A 122 11.36 -1.01 -7.60
C PRO A 122 12.50 -1.35 -6.63
N ALA A 123 12.57 -2.60 -6.17
CA ALA A 123 13.66 -3.10 -5.33
C ALA A 123 15.04 -2.95 -6.00
N GLY A 124 15.09 -2.92 -7.35
CA GLY A 124 16.31 -2.62 -8.11
C GLY A 124 16.82 -1.19 -7.92
N VAL A 125 15.98 -0.21 -7.59
CA VAL A 125 16.42 1.17 -7.31
C VAL A 125 17.13 1.23 -5.96
N ASP A 126 16.59 0.59 -4.93
CA ASP A 126 17.23 0.52 -3.61
C ASP A 126 18.56 -0.26 -3.65
N LEU A 127 18.57 -1.43 -4.29
CA LEU A 127 19.78 -2.25 -4.43
C LEU A 127 20.88 -1.54 -5.23
N LEU A 128 20.53 -0.81 -6.30
CA LEU A 128 21.51 -0.04 -7.09
C LEU A 128 22.19 1.02 -6.21
N ARG A 129 21.41 1.75 -5.41
CA ARG A 129 21.94 2.74 -4.44
C ARG A 129 22.84 2.06 -3.43
N LYS A 130 22.34 1.02 -2.74
CA LYS A 130 23.06 0.25 -1.72
C LYS A 130 24.41 -0.26 -2.22
N PHE A 131 24.46 -0.99 -3.33
CA PHE A 131 25.72 -1.52 -3.85
C PHE A 131 26.66 -0.43 -4.40
N THR A 132 26.14 0.65 -5.00
CA THR A 132 26.97 1.80 -5.44
C THR A 132 27.63 2.51 -4.25
N MET A 133 26.89 2.69 -3.15
CA MET A 133 27.42 3.28 -1.92
C MET A 133 28.46 2.38 -1.27
N LEU A 134 28.19 1.07 -1.17
CA LEU A 134 29.15 0.10 -0.63
C LEU A 134 30.43 0.03 -1.46
N LYS A 135 30.33 -0.03 -2.79
CA LYS A 135 31.47 0.06 -3.72
C LYS A 135 32.32 1.29 -3.44
N THR A 136 31.68 2.45 -3.29
CA THR A 136 32.35 3.74 -3.02
C THR A 136 33.04 3.74 -1.66
N ALA A 137 32.37 3.25 -0.61
CA ALA A 137 32.93 3.11 0.73
C ALA A 137 34.15 2.17 0.77
N MET A 138 34.17 1.10 -0.04
CA MET A 138 35.33 0.20 -0.15
C MET A 138 36.56 0.86 -0.78
N GLY A 139 36.41 1.95 -1.55
CA GLY A 139 37.52 2.67 -2.18
C GLY A 139 38.56 3.23 -1.19
N VAL A 140 38.17 3.45 0.08
CA VAL A 140 39.07 3.97 1.13
C VAL A 140 40.20 3.01 1.51
N PHE A 141 40.09 1.72 1.17
CA PHE A 141 41.12 0.73 1.51
C PHE A 141 42.33 0.79 0.58
N ALA A 142 42.17 1.22 -0.68
CA ALA A 142 43.24 1.21 -1.68
C ALA A 142 44.48 2.03 -1.26
N SER A 143 44.28 3.19 -0.61
CA SER A 143 45.37 4.02 -0.08
C SER A 143 46.08 3.38 1.11
N LYS A 144 45.40 2.52 1.87
CA LYS A 144 45.94 1.78 3.02
C LYS A 144 46.61 0.45 2.63
N LEU A 145 46.52 0.05 1.36
CA LEU A 145 47.04 -1.22 0.82
C LEU A 145 48.19 -1.02 -0.19
N GLY A 146 48.94 0.09 -0.03
CA GLY A 146 50.03 0.51 -0.93
C GLY A 146 51.09 -0.55 -1.23
N GLU A 147 51.40 -1.43 -0.26
CA GLU A 147 52.37 -2.52 -0.41
C GLU A 147 51.99 -3.53 -1.52
N PHE A 148 50.70 -3.64 -1.86
CA PHE A 148 50.22 -4.55 -2.90
C PHE A 148 50.20 -3.94 -4.31
N HIS A 149 50.32 -2.61 -4.43
CA HIS A 149 50.17 -1.90 -5.72
C HIS A 149 51.09 -2.44 -6.82
N PRO A 150 52.42 -2.63 -6.62
CA PRO A 150 53.30 -3.05 -7.71
C PRO A 150 52.94 -4.43 -8.24
N LYS A 151 52.61 -5.36 -7.34
CA LYS A 151 52.25 -6.75 -7.64
C LYS A 151 50.96 -6.84 -8.47
N GLU A 152 49.92 -6.11 -8.07
CA GLU A 152 48.64 -6.15 -8.77
C GLU A 152 48.67 -5.37 -10.10
N ILE A 153 49.48 -4.30 -10.20
CA ILE A 153 49.78 -3.63 -11.48
C ILE A 153 50.50 -4.57 -12.44
N ASP A 154 51.55 -5.27 -11.99
CA ASP A 154 52.29 -6.23 -12.83
C ASP A 154 51.41 -7.38 -13.34
N LYS A 155 50.48 -7.85 -12.49
CA LYS A 155 49.47 -8.85 -12.85
C LYS A 155 48.52 -8.32 -13.92
N LEU A 156 48.01 -7.08 -13.79
CA LEU A 156 47.13 -6.43 -14.77
C LEU A 156 47.83 -6.14 -16.11
N LYS A 157 49.14 -5.84 -16.09
CA LYS A 157 49.98 -5.69 -17.30
C LYS A 157 50.20 -7.03 -17.99
N LYS A 158 50.52 -8.09 -17.25
CA LYS A 158 50.75 -9.45 -17.80
C LYS A 158 49.49 -10.06 -18.42
N ASP A 159 48.29 -9.72 -17.92
CA ASP A 159 47.02 -10.20 -18.47
C ASP A 159 46.58 -9.47 -19.76
N ASN A 160 47.34 -8.48 -20.26
CA ASN A 160 46.96 -7.66 -21.42
C ASN A 160 46.66 -8.48 -22.69
N ALA A 161 47.45 -9.52 -22.99
CA ALA A 161 47.20 -10.38 -24.15
C ALA A 161 45.87 -11.14 -24.04
N ASN A 162 45.52 -11.62 -22.83
CA ASN A 162 44.24 -12.27 -22.56
C ASN A 162 43.08 -11.27 -22.66
N ARG A 163 43.26 -10.04 -22.15
CA ARG A 163 42.29 -8.95 -22.28
C ARG A 163 41.97 -8.64 -23.73
N LEU A 164 42.99 -8.43 -24.57
CA LEU A 164 42.80 -8.13 -25.99
C LEU A 164 42.11 -9.28 -26.73
N LYS A 165 42.47 -10.53 -26.44
CA LYS A 165 41.80 -11.71 -27.00
C LYS A 165 40.33 -11.82 -26.55
N MET A 166 40.04 -11.55 -25.28
CA MET A 166 38.68 -11.54 -24.73
C MET A 166 37.86 -10.43 -25.40
N LEU A 167 38.37 -9.20 -25.48
CA LEU A 167 37.67 -8.07 -26.10
C LEU A 167 37.41 -8.29 -27.59
N ALA A 168 38.35 -8.93 -28.31
CA ALA A 168 38.13 -9.31 -29.71
C ALA A 168 36.99 -10.33 -29.86
N LYS A 169 36.96 -11.38 -29.02
CA LYS A 169 35.87 -12.37 -29.00
C LYS A 169 34.53 -11.75 -28.59
N VAL A 170 34.52 -10.89 -27.58
CA VAL A 170 33.31 -10.18 -27.14
C VAL A 170 32.77 -9.29 -28.24
N ARG A 171 33.63 -8.56 -28.96
CA ARG A 171 33.24 -7.78 -30.14
C ARG A 171 32.64 -8.68 -31.23
N GLU A 172 33.28 -9.80 -31.56
CA GLU A 172 32.77 -10.76 -32.53
C GLU A 172 31.36 -11.28 -32.15
N LEU A 173 31.14 -11.60 -30.87
CA LEU A 173 29.84 -12.04 -30.36
C LEU A 173 28.79 -10.92 -30.42
N THR A 174 29.15 -9.68 -30.08
CA THR A 174 28.26 -8.51 -30.20
C THR A 174 27.93 -8.19 -31.65
N ASP A 175 28.90 -8.24 -32.57
CA ASP A 175 28.70 -8.05 -34.01
C ASP A 175 27.81 -9.18 -34.61
N GLN A 176 27.80 -10.38 -34.00
CA GLN A 176 26.87 -11.49 -34.30
C GLN A 176 25.50 -11.38 -33.58
N GLY A 177 25.27 -10.34 -32.76
CA GLY A 177 24.04 -10.17 -31.97
C GLY A 177 23.91 -11.09 -30.75
N LYS A 178 24.94 -11.87 -30.41
CA LYS A 178 24.94 -12.87 -29.32
C LYS A 178 25.26 -12.23 -27.96
N LEU A 179 24.46 -11.24 -27.56
CA LEU A 179 24.74 -10.41 -26.38
C LEU A 179 24.85 -11.21 -25.07
N VAL A 180 24.07 -12.27 -24.88
CA VAL A 180 24.14 -13.12 -23.67
C VAL A 180 25.47 -13.89 -23.58
N GLU A 181 26.00 -14.36 -24.71
CA GLU A 181 27.32 -14.98 -24.76
C GLU A 181 28.42 -13.93 -24.54
N ALA A 182 28.27 -12.74 -25.11
CA ALA A 182 29.18 -11.62 -24.91
C ALA A 182 29.24 -11.18 -23.44
N GLU A 183 28.09 -11.04 -22.75
CA GLU A 183 27.99 -10.76 -21.31
C GLU A 183 28.76 -11.81 -20.50
N ARG A 184 28.48 -13.09 -20.74
CA ARG A 184 29.09 -14.20 -19.99
C ARG A 184 30.62 -14.21 -20.09
N GLU A 185 31.16 -13.91 -21.26
CA GLU A 185 32.61 -13.85 -21.50
C GLU A 185 33.25 -12.61 -20.84
N ILE A 186 32.67 -11.42 -21.01
CA ILE A 186 33.24 -10.20 -20.43
C ILE A 186 33.07 -10.13 -18.91
N GLN A 187 31.95 -10.59 -18.37
CA GLN A 187 31.64 -10.55 -16.94
C GLN A 187 32.64 -11.37 -16.11
N ALA A 188 32.95 -12.59 -16.55
CA ALA A 188 33.92 -13.45 -15.86
C ALA A 188 35.33 -12.83 -15.82
N TYR A 189 35.76 -12.21 -16.93
CA TYR A 189 37.02 -11.47 -16.96
C TYR A 189 36.96 -10.21 -16.09
N HIS A 190 35.88 -9.43 -16.17
CA HIS A 190 35.75 -8.17 -15.46
C HIS A 190 35.77 -8.36 -13.94
N LEU A 191 35.07 -9.37 -13.41
CA LEU A 191 35.10 -9.71 -11.97
C LEU A 191 36.52 -10.12 -11.49
N LYS A 192 37.24 -10.90 -12.30
CA LYS A 192 38.66 -11.26 -12.04
C LYS A 192 39.55 -10.00 -12.01
N GLN A 193 39.33 -9.08 -12.94
CA GLN A 193 40.08 -7.82 -13.03
C GLN A 193 39.80 -6.89 -11.84
N LEU A 194 38.53 -6.76 -11.46
CA LEU A 194 38.07 -5.96 -10.32
C LEU A 194 38.71 -6.41 -8.99
N THR A 195 39.02 -7.70 -8.85
CA THR A 195 39.74 -8.26 -7.69
C THR A 195 41.13 -7.62 -7.52
N SER A 196 41.82 -7.33 -8.62
CA SER A 196 43.12 -6.63 -8.60
C SER A 196 42.94 -5.11 -8.45
N ILE A 197 41.91 -4.53 -9.10
CA ILE A 197 41.60 -3.09 -9.02
C ILE A 197 41.31 -2.64 -7.60
N PHE A 198 40.68 -3.46 -6.75
CA PHE A 198 40.42 -3.17 -5.33
C PHE A 198 41.65 -2.65 -4.56
N TYR A 199 42.85 -3.12 -4.91
CA TYR A 199 44.08 -2.72 -4.22
C TYR A 199 44.58 -1.34 -4.67
N LEU A 200 44.17 -0.85 -5.84
CA LEU A 200 44.77 0.29 -6.53
C LEU A 200 44.00 1.58 -6.29
N THR A 201 44.70 2.71 -6.22
CA THR A 201 44.06 4.03 -6.15
C THR A 201 43.35 4.35 -7.46
N TYR A 202 42.36 5.25 -7.44
CA TYR A 202 41.60 5.64 -8.63
C TYR A 202 42.48 6.07 -9.82
N SER A 203 43.59 6.78 -9.58
CA SER A 203 44.52 7.18 -10.64
C SER A 203 45.28 6.01 -11.26
N GLN A 204 45.51 4.92 -10.49
CA GLN A 204 46.15 3.69 -10.96
C GLN A 204 45.15 2.73 -11.61
N SER A 205 43.91 2.66 -11.11
CA SER A 205 42.89 1.72 -11.61
C SER A 205 42.24 2.17 -12.92
N LYS A 206 42.03 3.49 -13.09
CA LYS A 206 41.23 4.08 -14.18
C LYS A 206 41.60 3.59 -15.57
N GLU A 207 42.90 3.45 -15.88
CA GLU A 207 43.34 2.95 -17.18
C GLU A 207 42.82 1.53 -17.46
N TYR A 208 42.94 0.65 -16.47
CA TYR A 208 42.52 -0.75 -16.59
C TYR A 208 41.00 -0.90 -16.57
N GLU A 209 40.30 -0.14 -15.73
CA GLU A 209 38.83 -0.16 -15.65
C GLU A 209 38.20 0.33 -16.96
N ASN A 210 38.70 1.43 -17.52
CA ASN A 210 38.22 2.01 -18.78
C ASN A 210 38.42 1.09 -20.00
N GLN A 211 39.30 0.08 -19.93
CA GLN A 211 39.52 -0.88 -21.02
C GLN A 211 38.45 -1.97 -21.10
N VAL A 212 37.64 -2.17 -20.05
CA VAL A 212 36.65 -3.28 -19.99
C VAL A 212 35.27 -2.79 -19.54
N ASN A 213 35.18 -1.94 -18.52
CA ASN A 213 33.91 -1.51 -17.95
C ASN A 213 32.96 -0.85 -18.98
N PRO A 214 33.39 0.10 -19.83
CA PRO A 214 32.48 0.73 -20.80
C PRO A 214 31.89 -0.24 -21.84
N ILE A 215 32.66 -1.28 -22.22
CA ILE A 215 32.20 -2.29 -23.18
C ILE A 215 31.19 -3.23 -22.52
N HIS A 216 31.40 -3.56 -21.24
CA HIS A 216 30.47 -4.37 -20.46
C HIS A 216 29.17 -3.61 -20.16
N GLU A 217 29.26 -2.34 -19.77
CA GLU A 217 28.09 -1.46 -19.56
C GLU A 217 27.27 -1.28 -20.84
N GLU A 218 27.90 -1.21 -22.02
CA GLU A 218 27.21 -1.17 -23.31
C GLU A 218 26.42 -2.46 -23.57
N ILE A 219 27.03 -3.63 -23.38
CA ILE A 219 26.37 -4.94 -23.52
C ILE A 219 25.21 -5.08 -22.53
N LEU A 220 25.42 -4.69 -21.27
CA LEU A 220 24.37 -4.72 -20.24
C LEU A 220 23.21 -3.77 -20.58
N ARG A 221 23.48 -2.58 -21.13
CA ARG A 221 22.44 -1.64 -21.55
C ARG A 221 21.59 -2.21 -22.69
N GLN A 222 22.24 -2.82 -23.69
CA GLN A 222 21.53 -3.45 -24.81
C GLN A 222 20.71 -4.67 -24.36
N LEU A 223 21.28 -5.53 -23.50
CA LEU A 223 20.56 -6.65 -22.90
C LEU A 223 19.39 -6.20 -22.03
N ASN A 224 19.56 -5.17 -21.20
CA ASN A 224 18.50 -4.66 -20.35
C ASN A 224 17.39 -3.98 -21.17
N ALA A 225 17.70 -3.39 -22.33
CA ALA A 225 16.69 -2.93 -23.29
C ALA A 225 15.89 -4.09 -23.92
N GLN A 226 16.56 -5.18 -24.35
CA GLN A 226 15.90 -6.39 -24.84
C GLN A 226 15.00 -7.02 -23.76
N ARG A 227 15.57 -7.25 -22.57
CA ARG A 227 14.88 -7.76 -21.38
C ARG A 227 13.65 -6.91 -21.02
N LYS A 228 13.76 -5.58 -21.03
CA LYS A 228 12.61 -4.68 -20.76
C LYS A 228 11.48 -4.90 -21.76
N SER A 229 11.78 -5.13 -23.03
CA SER A 229 10.78 -5.48 -24.04
C SER A 229 10.13 -6.85 -23.76
N GLU A 230 10.92 -7.87 -23.42
CA GLU A 230 10.40 -9.21 -23.09
C GLU A 230 9.51 -9.22 -21.84
N TYR A 231 9.87 -8.44 -20.81
CA TYR A 231 9.08 -8.31 -19.58
C TYR A 231 7.82 -7.46 -19.81
N LEU A 232 7.87 -6.45 -20.67
CA LEU A 232 6.69 -5.70 -21.10
C LEU A 232 5.66 -6.59 -21.81
N GLU A 233 6.07 -7.50 -22.70
CA GLU A 233 5.11 -8.43 -23.34
C GLU A 233 4.43 -9.34 -22.30
N LYS A 234 5.16 -9.84 -21.30
CA LYS A 234 4.58 -10.61 -20.17
C LYS A 234 3.63 -9.77 -19.32
N ALA A 235 3.96 -8.49 -19.12
CA ALA A 235 3.09 -7.56 -18.39
C ALA A 235 1.80 -7.25 -19.17
N LYS A 236 1.83 -7.23 -20.51
CA LYS A 236 0.62 -7.02 -21.34
C LYS A 236 -0.44 -8.10 -21.11
N GLU A 237 -0.06 -9.35 -20.88
CA GLU A 237 -1.01 -10.42 -20.52
C GLU A 237 -1.78 -10.09 -19.24
N LYS A 238 -1.08 -9.56 -18.21
CA LYS A 238 -1.69 -9.11 -16.95
C LYS A 238 -2.52 -7.85 -17.12
N ILE A 239 -2.10 -6.94 -18.00
CA ILE A 239 -2.87 -5.74 -18.35
C ILE A 239 -4.18 -6.14 -19.06
N ASN A 240 -4.14 -7.06 -20.03
CA ASN A 240 -5.34 -7.49 -20.76
C ASN A 240 -6.44 -8.06 -19.85
N ALA A 241 -6.09 -8.63 -18.68
CA ALA A 241 -7.07 -9.12 -17.71
C ALA A 241 -8.02 -8.02 -17.15
N PHE A 242 -7.68 -6.73 -17.22
CA PHE A 242 -8.67 -5.69 -16.87
C PHE A 242 -9.80 -5.62 -17.90
N ALA A 243 -9.54 -5.92 -19.18
CA ALA A 243 -10.57 -5.88 -20.21
C ALA A 243 -11.65 -6.96 -19.96
N ASP A 244 -11.23 -8.16 -19.56
CA ASP A 244 -12.14 -9.25 -19.18
C ASP A 244 -13.04 -8.87 -17.99
N ALA A 245 -12.50 -8.13 -17.02
CA ALA A 245 -13.26 -7.60 -15.89
C ALA A 245 -14.32 -6.58 -16.35
N VAL A 246 -13.97 -5.66 -17.27
CA VAL A 246 -14.92 -4.69 -17.86
C VAL A 246 -16.02 -5.42 -18.65
N THR A 247 -15.66 -6.40 -19.47
CA THR A 247 -16.64 -7.23 -20.21
C THR A 247 -17.56 -7.99 -19.27
N THR A 248 -17.04 -8.49 -18.14
CA THR A 248 -17.83 -9.17 -17.11
C THR A 248 -18.81 -8.20 -16.44
N LEU A 249 -18.36 -7.01 -16.03
CA LEU A 249 -19.22 -5.96 -15.47
C LEU A 249 -20.37 -5.62 -16.44
N GLN A 250 -20.08 -5.37 -17.72
CA GLN A 250 -21.10 -5.07 -18.73
C GLN A 250 -22.10 -6.23 -18.88
N ARG A 251 -21.60 -7.46 -19.08
CA ARG A 251 -22.44 -8.64 -19.34
C ARG A 251 -23.37 -8.95 -18.17
N GLU A 252 -22.84 -8.97 -16.94
CA GLU A 252 -23.65 -9.24 -15.75
C GLU A 252 -24.66 -8.11 -15.50
N SER A 253 -24.27 -6.85 -15.68
CA SER A 253 -25.18 -5.70 -15.56
C SER A 253 -26.36 -5.79 -16.53
N ASP A 254 -26.11 -6.12 -17.80
CA ASP A 254 -27.16 -6.29 -18.81
C ASP A 254 -28.05 -7.50 -18.54
N ARG A 255 -27.48 -8.60 -18.04
CA ARG A 255 -28.24 -9.80 -17.64
C ARG A 255 -29.18 -9.48 -16.47
N ILE A 256 -28.62 -8.92 -15.40
CA ILE A 256 -29.33 -8.58 -14.16
C ILE A 256 -30.52 -7.66 -14.45
N ARG A 257 -30.30 -6.59 -15.24
CA ARG A 257 -31.36 -5.65 -15.65
C ARG A 257 -32.50 -6.33 -16.42
N LYS A 258 -32.19 -7.29 -17.31
CA LYS A 258 -33.19 -8.03 -18.09
C LYS A 258 -33.99 -9.01 -17.22
N GLU A 259 -33.33 -9.72 -16.31
CA GLU A 259 -33.99 -10.58 -15.32
C GLU A 259 -34.91 -9.77 -14.41
N LEU A 260 -34.41 -8.67 -13.83
CA LEU A 260 -35.19 -7.80 -12.94
C LEU A 260 -36.33 -7.04 -13.63
N ALA A 261 -36.29 -6.84 -14.95
CA ALA A 261 -37.43 -6.29 -15.68
C ALA A 261 -38.61 -7.28 -15.80
N SER A 262 -38.33 -8.59 -15.66
CA SER A 262 -39.29 -9.68 -15.84
C SER A 262 -39.70 -10.36 -14.52
N SER A 263 -38.94 -10.14 -13.45
CA SER A 263 -39.05 -10.81 -12.15
C SER A 263 -38.62 -9.84 -11.03
N PRO A 264 -39.22 -9.88 -9.82
CA PRO A 264 -38.73 -9.11 -8.67
C PRO A 264 -37.40 -9.63 -8.10
N THR A 265 -36.89 -10.76 -8.62
CA THR A 265 -35.66 -11.41 -8.15
C THR A 265 -34.77 -11.84 -9.33
N VAL A 266 -33.48 -11.98 -9.06
CA VAL A 266 -32.42 -12.20 -10.05
C VAL A 266 -31.39 -13.21 -9.55
N THR A 267 -30.73 -13.93 -10.46
CA THR A 267 -29.62 -14.83 -10.10
C THR A 267 -28.31 -14.05 -9.98
N LEU A 268 -27.64 -14.14 -8.84
CA LEU A 268 -26.35 -13.48 -8.54
C LEU A 268 -25.16 -14.38 -8.94
N GLY A 269 -23.94 -13.83 -8.87
CA GLY A 269 -22.72 -14.52 -9.32
C GLY A 269 -22.36 -15.82 -8.58
N ASP A 270 -22.89 -16.03 -7.38
CA ASP A 270 -22.73 -17.26 -6.59
C ASP A 270 -23.89 -18.26 -6.79
N GLY A 271 -24.77 -18.00 -7.75
CA GLY A 271 -25.95 -18.82 -8.05
C GLY A 271 -27.12 -18.62 -7.07
N LYS A 272 -27.01 -17.73 -6.07
CA LYS A 272 -28.13 -17.39 -5.20
C LYS A 272 -29.12 -16.48 -5.91
N THR A 273 -30.38 -16.59 -5.52
CA THR A 273 -31.41 -15.61 -5.88
C THR A 273 -31.39 -14.45 -4.88
N GLY A 274 -31.38 -13.21 -5.38
CA GLY A 274 -31.49 -11.99 -4.58
C GLY A 274 -32.48 -11.00 -5.21
N ASP A 275 -32.74 -9.89 -4.51
CA ASP A 275 -33.55 -8.80 -5.04
C ASP A 275 -32.70 -7.70 -5.70
N ALA A 276 -33.31 -6.56 -6.02
CA ALA A 276 -32.63 -5.43 -6.65
C ALA A 276 -31.55 -4.78 -5.75
N ALA A 277 -31.66 -4.84 -4.42
CA ALA A 277 -30.60 -4.34 -3.54
C ALA A 277 -29.40 -5.31 -3.55
N ASP A 278 -29.65 -6.62 -3.45
CA ASP A 278 -28.58 -7.62 -3.56
C ASP A 278 -27.88 -7.56 -4.94
N ALA A 279 -28.63 -7.22 -6.00
CA ALA A 279 -28.12 -6.95 -7.33
C ALA A 279 -27.22 -5.71 -7.43
N ILE A 280 -27.61 -4.59 -6.79
CA ILE A 280 -26.78 -3.38 -6.71
C ILE A 280 -25.47 -3.69 -5.98
N ARG A 281 -25.52 -4.43 -4.86
CA ARG A 281 -24.32 -4.87 -4.13
C ARG A 281 -23.38 -5.70 -5.00
N TYR A 282 -23.93 -6.62 -5.80
CA TYR A 282 -23.15 -7.45 -6.72
C TYR A 282 -22.51 -6.61 -7.84
N VAL A 283 -23.25 -5.67 -8.44
CA VAL A 283 -22.69 -4.73 -9.44
C VAL A 283 -21.60 -3.83 -8.84
N HIS A 284 -21.77 -3.32 -7.62
CA HIS A 284 -20.74 -2.57 -6.90
C HIS A 284 -19.47 -3.42 -6.68
N THR A 285 -19.62 -4.70 -6.33
CA THR A 285 -18.49 -5.63 -6.19
C THR A 285 -17.76 -5.81 -7.52
N LEU A 286 -18.48 -6.01 -8.63
CA LEU A 286 -17.89 -6.11 -9.97
C LEU A 286 -17.18 -4.81 -10.38
N TRP A 287 -17.75 -3.64 -10.09
CA TRP A 287 -17.11 -2.34 -10.34
C TRP A 287 -15.82 -2.19 -9.52
N GLY A 288 -15.84 -2.53 -8.23
CA GLY A 288 -14.64 -2.55 -7.38
C GLY A 288 -13.53 -3.44 -7.93
N ASN A 289 -13.87 -4.65 -8.41
CA ASN A 289 -12.93 -5.58 -9.04
C ASN A 289 -12.33 -5.01 -10.34
N VAL A 290 -13.12 -4.28 -11.14
CA VAL A 290 -12.63 -3.56 -12.33
C VAL A 290 -11.65 -2.47 -11.92
N CYS A 291 -11.97 -1.63 -10.92
CA CYS A 291 -11.09 -0.58 -10.43
C CYS A 291 -9.76 -1.15 -9.88
N ALA A 292 -9.80 -2.28 -9.17
CA ALA A 292 -8.60 -2.99 -8.73
C ALA A 292 -7.77 -3.53 -9.90
N SER A 293 -8.43 -4.17 -10.88
CA SER A 293 -7.76 -4.70 -12.09
C SER A 293 -7.13 -3.59 -12.93
N MET A 294 -7.79 -2.44 -13.07
CA MET A 294 -7.24 -1.25 -13.73
C MET A 294 -6.06 -0.65 -12.96
N SER A 295 -6.15 -0.56 -11.63
CA SER A 295 -5.05 -0.08 -10.78
C SER A 295 -3.81 -0.97 -10.87
N ARG A 296 -3.99 -2.31 -10.85
CA ARG A 296 -2.93 -3.29 -11.09
C ARG A 296 -2.27 -3.08 -12.46
N SER A 297 -3.09 -2.93 -13.49
CA SER A 297 -2.65 -2.76 -14.87
C SER A 297 -1.90 -1.45 -15.11
N LEU A 298 -2.35 -0.36 -14.49
CA LEU A 298 -1.70 0.95 -14.55
C LEU A 298 -0.34 0.93 -13.84
N ALA A 299 -0.25 0.29 -12.67
CA ALA A 299 1.03 0.14 -11.96
C ALA A 299 2.07 -0.63 -12.79
N LEU A 300 1.65 -1.69 -13.49
CA LEU A 300 2.52 -2.40 -14.43
C LEU A 300 2.86 -1.54 -15.66
N ALA A 301 1.91 -0.77 -16.21
CA ALA A 301 2.19 0.14 -17.32
C ALA A 301 3.23 1.21 -16.94
N TRP A 302 3.17 1.76 -15.72
CA TRP A 302 4.18 2.67 -15.18
C TRP A 302 5.55 2.00 -14.95
N ALA A 303 5.58 0.75 -14.49
CA ALA A 303 6.83 0.00 -14.28
C ALA A 303 7.66 -0.16 -15.57
N PHE A 304 7.00 -0.33 -16.71
CA PHE A 304 7.64 -0.48 -18.02
C PHE A 304 7.60 0.79 -18.88
N GLY A 305 6.97 1.86 -18.40
CA GLY A 305 6.82 3.12 -19.12
C GLY A 305 8.13 3.69 -19.66
N GLY A 306 8.04 4.35 -20.82
CA GLY A 306 9.08 5.21 -21.39
C GLY A 306 8.56 6.61 -21.72
N ARG A 307 7.36 6.95 -21.24
CA ARG A 307 6.66 8.23 -21.37
C ARG A 307 6.43 8.81 -19.97
N GLY A 308 5.85 10.01 -19.88
CA GLY A 308 5.46 10.58 -18.60
C GLY A 308 4.47 9.70 -17.83
N VAL A 309 4.40 9.93 -16.52
CA VAL A 309 3.38 9.33 -15.64
C VAL A 309 1.97 9.58 -16.21
N GLU A 310 1.71 10.82 -16.63
CA GLU A 310 0.42 11.28 -17.15
C GLU A 310 0.09 10.62 -18.50
N ASP A 311 1.01 10.67 -19.47
CA ASP A 311 0.90 9.99 -20.79
C ASP A 311 0.55 8.49 -20.67
N THR A 312 1.01 7.85 -19.60
CA THR A 312 0.78 6.43 -19.32
C THR A 312 -0.59 6.19 -18.70
N ALA A 313 -1.13 7.15 -17.94
CA ALA A 313 -2.42 7.06 -17.28
C ALA A 313 -3.60 7.47 -18.16
N ASP A 314 -3.40 8.34 -19.16
CA ASP A 314 -4.48 8.87 -20.01
C ASP A 314 -5.39 7.82 -20.67
N PRO A 315 -4.88 6.72 -21.25
CA PRO A 315 -5.74 5.67 -21.81
C PRO A 315 -6.60 4.99 -20.73
N PHE A 316 -6.08 4.83 -19.52
CA PHE A 316 -6.81 4.27 -18.38
C PHE A 316 -7.84 5.26 -17.83
N ASN A 317 -7.53 6.56 -17.80
CA ASN A 317 -8.48 7.62 -17.41
C ASN A 317 -9.68 7.67 -18.37
N ALA A 318 -9.44 7.52 -19.68
CA ALA A 318 -10.51 7.41 -20.68
C ALA A 318 -11.38 6.16 -20.45
N LYS A 319 -10.75 5.00 -20.20
CA LYS A 319 -11.48 3.75 -19.91
C LYS A 319 -12.24 3.79 -18.59
N LEU A 320 -11.76 4.52 -17.59
CA LEU A 320 -12.41 4.64 -16.29
C LEU A 320 -13.77 5.35 -16.39
N ARG A 321 -13.86 6.40 -17.22
CA ARG A 321 -15.13 7.10 -17.51
C ARG A 321 -16.14 6.19 -18.24
N GLU A 322 -15.65 5.27 -19.08
CA GLU A 322 -16.50 4.24 -19.69
C GLU A 322 -17.05 3.28 -18.63
N VAL A 323 -16.19 2.77 -17.74
CA VAL A 323 -16.58 1.88 -16.63
C VAL A 323 -17.58 2.56 -15.68
N GLU A 324 -17.34 3.82 -15.33
CA GLU A 324 -18.26 4.66 -14.55
C GLU A 324 -19.64 4.74 -15.22
N SER A 325 -19.68 5.09 -16.51
CA SER A 325 -20.92 5.17 -17.30
C SER A 325 -21.66 3.82 -17.37
N ILE A 326 -20.94 2.72 -17.52
CA ILE A 326 -21.50 1.36 -17.49
C ILE A 326 -22.15 1.08 -16.13
N ALA A 327 -21.44 1.34 -15.04
CA ALA A 327 -21.91 1.05 -13.69
C ALA A 327 -23.09 1.95 -13.27
N THR A 328 -23.06 3.25 -13.54
CA THR A 328 -24.19 4.15 -13.19
C THR A 328 -25.43 3.86 -14.04
N THR A 329 -25.26 3.51 -15.32
CA THR A 329 -26.36 3.05 -16.18
C THR A 329 -26.92 1.69 -15.72
N ALA A 330 -26.07 0.78 -15.24
CA ALA A 330 -26.49 -0.49 -14.66
C ALA A 330 -27.32 -0.29 -13.39
N ILE A 331 -26.82 0.50 -12.43
CA ILE A 331 -27.47 0.75 -11.14
C ILE A 331 -28.81 1.46 -11.33
N SER A 332 -28.86 2.55 -12.09
CA SER A 332 -30.14 3.23 -12.41
C SER A 332 -31.10 2.31 -13.15
N GLY A 333 -30.61 1.52 -14.11
CA GLY A 333 -31.38 0.50 -14.81
C GLY A 333 -31.97 -0.58 -13.90
N ILE A 334 -31.22 -1.03 -12.88
CA ILE A 334 -31.68 -1.99 -11.87
C ILE A 334 -32.83 -1.42 -11.03
N VAL A 335 -32.68 -0.17 -10.56
CA VAL A 335 -33.74 0.51 -9.77
C VAL A 335 -35.00 0.69 -10.60
N LEU A 336 -34.89 1.12 -11.87
CA LEU A 336 -36.03 1.26 -12.79
C LEU A 336 -36.69 -0.10 -13.12
N SER A 337 -35.90 -1.17 -13.29
CA SER A 337 -36.42 -2.53 -13.50
C SER A 337 -37.18 -3.03 -12.27
N ALA A 338 -36.66 -2.79 -11.07
CA ALA A 338 -37.35 -3.11 -9.81
C ALA A 338 -38.67 -2.33 -9.66
N ALA A 339 -38.67 -1.05 -10.06
CA ALA A 339 -39.86 -0.20 -10.13
C ALA A 339 -40.90 -0.73 -11.14
N GLN A 340 -40.54 -1.59 -12.09
CA GLN A 340 -41.49 -2.28 -12.97
C GLN A 340 -41.99 -3.59 -12.34
N SER A 341 -41.08 -4.50 -11.97
CA SER A 341 -41.41 -5.89 -11.60
C SER A 341 -41.87 -6.12 -10.16
N THR A 342 -41.47 -5.28 -9.21
CA THR A 342 -41.75 -5.54 -7.78
C THR A 342 -43.17 -5.11 -7.40
N PRO A 343 -43.96 -5.93 -6.69
CA PRO A 343 -45.32 -5.57 -6.27
C PRO A 343 -45.38 -4.28 -5.41
N PRO A 344 -46.41 -3.43 -5.55
CA PRO A 344 -46.50 -2.14 -4.84
C PRO A 344 -46.48 -2.26 -3.31
N ASP A 345 -46.96 -3.36 -2.75
CA ASP A 345 -46.95 -3.68 -1.31
C ASP A 345 -45.54 -3.97 -0.75
N GLN A 346 -44.63 -4.44 -1.61
CA GLN A 346 -43.24 -4.75 -1.22
C GLN A 346 -42.30 -3.53 -1.30
N MET A 347 -42.77 -2.39 -1.85
CA MET A 347 -41.98 -1.17 -2.02
C MET A 347 -41.37 -0.64 -0.72
N GLY A 348 -42.13 -0.69 0.38
CA GLY A 348 -41.67 -0.20 1.70
C GLY A 348 -40.54 -1.03 2.32
N VAL A 349 -40.36 -2.28 1.88
CA VAL A 349 -39.24 -3.15 2.32
C VAL A 349 -38.05 -3.01 1.37
N LEU A 350 -38.29 -2.91 0.07
CA LEU A 350 -37.23 -2.85 -0.94
C LEU A 350 -36.51 -1.48 -0.96
N LEU A 351 -37.24 -0.37 -0.84
CA LEU A 351 -36.68 0.98 -0.93
C LEU A 351 -35.54 1.22 0.11
N PRO A 352 -35.72 0.95 1.41
CA PRO A 352 -34.64 1.07 2.38
C PRO A 352 -33.41 0.22 2.06
N ARG A 353 -33.60 -1.00 1.55
CA ARG A 353 -32.49 -1.88 1.15
C ARG A 353 -31.72 -1.32 -0.06
N ILE A 354 -32.41 -0.74 -1.04
CA ILE A 354 -31.76 -0.08 -2.19
C ILE A 354 -30.98 1.16 -1.71
N LEU A 355 -31.58 2.01 -0.88
CA LEU A 355 -30.93 3.21 -0.32
C LEU A 355 -29.66 2.85 0.47
N THR A 356 -29.71 1.76 1.25
CA THR A 356 -28.58 1.20 2.00
C THR A 356 -27.39 0.89 1.08
N GLU A 357 -27.60 0.17 -0.02
CA GLU A 357 -26.52 -0.18 -0.96
C GLU A 357 -26.04 1.02 -1.79
N LEU A 358 -26.94 1.94 -2.15
CA LEU A 358 -26.58 3.17 -2.85
C LEU A 358 -25.69 4.08 -2.00
N ALA A 359 -25.96 4.20 -0.70
CA ALA A 359 -25.14 5.00 0.20
C ALA A 359 -23.70 4.46 0.34
N VAL A 360 -23.55 3.13 0.36
CA VAL A 360 -22.22 2.48 0.33
C VAL A 360 -21.46 2.82 -0.96
N ILE A 361 -22.16 3.00 -2.09
CA ILE A 361 -21.55 3.40 -3.37
C ILE A 361 -21.19 4.89 -3.37
N ASP A 362 -22.06 5.77 -2.86
CA ASP A 362 -21.82 7.23 -2.79
C ASP A 362 -20.54 7.54 -2.00
N ARG A 363 -20.34 6.93 -0.82
CA ARG A 363 -19.11 7.08 -0.02
C ARG A 363 -17.84 6.59 -0.71
N ARG A 364 -17.96 5.67 -1.68
CA ARG A 364 -16.85 5.14 -2.48
C ARG A 364 -16.56 5.96 -3.74
N TYR A 365 -17.37 6.98 -4.02
CA TYR A 365 -17.33 7.81 -5.21
C TYR A 365 -16.78 9.22 -4.87
N VAL A 366 -15.86 9.75 -5.68
CA VAL A 366 -15.42 11.15 -5.50
C VAL A 366 -16.47 12.08 -6.12
N GLY A 367 -17.27 12.73 -5.28
CA GLY A 367 -18.27 13.71 -5.70
C GLY A 367 -19.64 13.40 -5.11
N LYS A 368 -20.64 13.22 -5.97
CA LYS A 368 -21.98 12.71 -5.66
C LYS A 368 -22.34 11.65 -6.70
N LEU A 369 -23.20 10.71 -6.35
CA LEU A 369 -23.86 9.81 -7.30
C LEU A 369 -24.48 10.57 -8.51
N ASP A 370 -24.50 9.89 -9.67
CA ASP A 370 -25.16 10.36 -10.90
C ASP A 370 -26.66 10.61 -10.62
N GLY A 371 -27.18 11.78 -11.01
CA GLY A 371 -28.58 12.16 -10.83
C GLY A 371 -29.58 11.17 -11.42
N LYS A 372 -29.21 10.41 -12.46
CA LYS A 372 -30.05 9.32 -12.99
C LYS A 372 -30.38 8.24 -11.96
N ILE A 373 -29.51 8.04 -10.97
CA ILE A 373 -29.71 7.06 -9.90
C ILE A 373 -30.72 7.63 -8.89
N THR A 374 -30.60 8.91 -8.51
CA THR A 374 -31.59 9.56 -7.62
C THR A 374 -32.96 9.66 -8.29
N ASP A 375 -33.02 10.06 -9.57
CA ASP A 375 -34.26 10.13 -10.37
C ASP A 375 -34.94 8.76 -10.50
N ALA A 376 -34.17 7.66 -10.52
CA ALA A 376 -34.70 6.30 -10.54
C ALA A 376 -35.27 5.87 -9.18
N VAL A 377 -34.64 6.28 -8.07
CA VAL A 377 -35.13 6.04 -6.71
C VAL A 377 -36.44 6.79 -6.45
N ASP A 378 -36.54 8.04 -6.91
CA ASP A 378 -37.79 8.81 -6.81
C ASP A 378 -38.93 8.14 -7.59
N GLN A 379 -38.65 7.60 -8.79
CA GLN A 379 -39.61 6.81 -9.57
C GLN A 379 -40.02 5.50 -8.89
N LEU A 380 -39.09 4.82 -8.19
CA LEU A 380 -39.40 3.63 -7.40
C LEU A 380 -40.36 3.98 -6.25
N ALA A 381 -40.08 5.04 -5.48
CA ALA A 381 -40.94 5.49 -4.40
C ALA A 381 -42.33 5.92 -4.91
N ALA A 382 -42.38 6.62 -6.05
CA ALA A 382 -43.62 7.07 -6.68
C ALA A 382 -44.56 5.94 -7.15
N LYS A 383 -44.08 4.69 -7.28
CA LYS A 383 -44.92 3.52 -7.64
C LYS A 383 -46.05 3.28 -6.65
N ASN A 384 -45.83 3.60 -5.37
CA ASN A 384 -46.84 3.47 -4.32
C ASN A 384 -47.03 4.83 -3.63
N SER A 385 -48.22 5.42 -3.79
CA SER A 385 -48.53 6.75 -3.23
C SER A 385 -48.44 6.83 -1.71
N VAL A 386 -48.62 5.71 -0.99
CA VAL A 386 -48.42 5.63 0.46
C VAL A 386 -46.94 5.72 0.80
N VAL A 387 -46.08 5.03 0.05
CA VAL A 387 -44.62 5.07 0.24
C VAL A 387 -44.06 6.45 -0.14
N ALA A 388 -44.51 7.04 -1.24
CA ALA A 388 -44.11 8.40 -1.64
C ALA A 388 -44.46 9.45 -0.56
N GLU A 389 -45.67 9.39 0.02
CA GLU A 389 -46.08 10.27 1.12
C GLU A 389 -45.32 9.96 2.42
N GLN A 390 -44.96 8.70 2.69
CA GLN A 390 -44.09 8.31 3.81
C GLN A 390 -42.69 8.91 3.66
N VAL A 391 -42.03 8.75 2.51
CA VAL A 391 -40.71 9.33 2.21
C VAL A 391 -40.72 10.85 2.42
N LYS A 392 -41.75 11.53 1.90
CA LYS A 392 -41.90 12.98 2.07
C LYS A 392 -42.02 13.38 3.56
N ARG A 393 -42.94 12.75 4.30
CA ARG A 393 -43.15 13.03 5.74
C ARG A 393 -41.92 12.70 6.59
N TYR A 394 -41.22 11.63 6.24
CA TYR A 394 -39.99 11.21 6.90
C TYR A 394 -38.91 12.29 6.73
N GLY A 395 -38.66 12.77 5.50
CA GLY A 395 -37.72 13.86 5.25
C GLY A 395 -38.10 15.17 5.96
N GLU A 396 -39.38 15.52 5.98
CA GLU A 396 -39.89 16.68 6.73
C GLU A 396 -39.66 16.54 8.25
N ALA A 397 -39.73 15.32 8.80
CA ALA A 397 -39.55 15.05 10.23
C ALA A 397 -38.07 14.98 10.66
N THR A 398 -37.18 14.45 9.82
CA THR A 398 -35.77 14.20 10.16
C THR A 398 -34.83 15.36 9.80
N VAL A 399 -35.22 16.29 8.92
CA VAL A 399 -34.34 17.34 8.39
C VAL A 399 -33.78 18.31 9.44
N GLU A 400 -34.57 18.79 10.40
CA GLU A 400 -34.06 19.70 11.44
C GLU A 400 -33.25 18.98 12.53
N PRO A 401 -33.66 17.81 13.07
CA PRO A 401 -32.84 17.01 13.96
C PRO A 401 -31.46 16.67 13.38
N THR A 402 -31.41 16.12 12.17
CA THR A 402 -30.14 15.76 11.50
C THR A 402 -29.27 16.97 11.19
N ARG A 403 -29.86 18.10 10.77
CA ARG A 403 -29.14 19.36 10.57
C ARG A 403 -28.53 19.88 11.86
N TRP A 404 -29.24 19.78 12.98
CA TRP A 404 -28.72 20.16 14.29
C TRP A 404 -27.56 19.26 14.72
N MET A 405 -27.73 17.93 14.65
CA MET A 405 -26.69 16.95 14.99
C MET A 405 -25.42 17.15 14.14
N ARG A 406 -25.58 17.39 12.83
CA ARG A 406 -24.46 17.66 11.92
C ARG A 406 -23.71 18.94 12.30
N ARG A 407 -24.42 20.04 12.54
CA ARG A 407 -23.79 21.31 12.98
C ARG A 407 -23.07 21.17 14.32
N PHE A 408 -23.69 20.48 15.28
CA PHE A 408 -23.10 20.25 16.59
C PHE A 408 -21.84 19.38 16.50
N THR A 409 -21.86 18.33 15.68
CA THR A 409 -20.73 17.43 15.46
C THR A 409 -19.57 18.12 14.74
N LEU A 410 -19.85 18.89 13.68
CA LEU A 410 -18.84 19.73 13.03
C LEU A 410 -18.18 20.69 14.02
N GLN A 411 -18.97 21.37 14.86
CA GLN A 411 -18.43 22.28 15.89
C GLN A 411 -17.57 21.53 16.93
N GLN A 412 -17.89 20.29 17.28
CA GLN A 412 -17.06 19.48 18.18
C GLN A 412 -15.74 19.04 17.52
N ALA A 413 -15.77 18.67 16.24
CA ALA A 413 -14.57 18.29 15.47
C ALA A 413 -13.66 19.50 15.23
N GLU A 414 -14.23 20.67 14.90
CA GLU A 414 -13.49 21.94 14.77
C GLU A 414 -12.77 22.33 16.06
N ARG A 415 -13.37 22.10 17.23
CA ARG A 415 -12.72 22.34 18.54
C ARG A 415 -11.55 21.40 18.83
N LEU A 416 -11.50 20.22 18.21
CA LEU A 416 -10.38 19.30 18.28
C LEU A 416 -9.30 19.59 17.24
N GLY A 417 -9.68 20.13 16.08
CA GLY A 417 -8.79 20.39 14.94
C GLY A 417 -7.42 21.00 15.31
N PRO A 418 -7.33 22.02 16.19
CA PRO A 418 -6.04 22.61 16.58
C PRO A 418 -5.04 21.67 17.26
N GLU A 419 -5.46 20.52 17.80
CA GLU A 419 -4.57 19.52 18.41
C GLU A 419 -3.96 18.53 17.40
N TYR A 420 -4.48 18.45 16.17
CA TYR A 420 -4.14 17.42 15.18
C TYR A 420 -3.84 18.06 13.82
N SER A 421 -2.62 17.87 13.31
CA SER A 421 -2.25 18.33 11.98
C SER A 421 -2.74 17.35 10.91
N ASP A 422 -3.01 17.80 9.68
CA ASP A 422 -3.30 16.88 8.57
C ASP A 422 -2.13 15.90 8.37
N ALA A 423 -2.40 14.62 8.13
CA ALA A 423 -1.36 13.60 7.99
C ALA A 423 -0.35 13.95 6.89
N ALA A 424 -0.82 14.39 5.72
CA ALA A 424 0.04 14.91 4.66
C ALA A 424 0.89 16.12 5.09
N GLY A 425 0.41 16.94 6.02
CA GLY A 425 1.16 18.06 6.60
C GLY A 425 2.33 17.56 7.45
N VAL A 426 2.08 16.61 8.37
CA VAL A 426 3.11 15.99 9.22
C VAL A 426 4.13 15.23 8.38
N LEU A 427 3.70 14.45 7.39
CA LEU A 427 4.57 13.69 6.50
C LEU A 427 5.40 14.57 5.54
N ASN A 428 5.05 15.84 5.35
CA ASN A 428 5.87 16.81 4.60
C ASN A 428 6.59 17.82 5.51
N GLN A 429 6.47 17.69 6.84
CA GLN A 429 7.19 18.54 7.78
C GLN A 429 8.70 18.27 7.71
N LYS A 430 9.50 19.33 7.82
CA LYS A 430 10.94 19.20 8.03
C LYS A 430 11.21 19.04 9.52
N LEU A 431 11.94 17.99 9.87
CA LEU A 431 12.31 17.64 11.24
C LEU A 431 13.80 17.33 11.29
N THR A 432 14.40 17.41 12.47
CA THR A 432 15.74 16.85 12.74
C THR A 432 15.58 15.45 13.32
N ALA A 433 16.36 14.48 12.84
CA ALA A 433 16.33 13.12 13.36
C ALA A 433 16.99 13.04 14.74
N GLU A 434 16.33 12.38 15.70
CA GLU A 434 16.90 12.11 17.04
C GLU A 434 18.11 11.17 16.96
N SER A 435 18.09 10.25 15.99
CA SER A 435 19.18 9.34 15.66
C SER A 435 19.04 8.94 14.18
N SER A 436 20.15 8.65 13.50
CA SER A 436 20.10 8.09 12.15
C SER A 436 20.66 6.67 12.13
N VAL A 437 20.03 5.81 11.33
CA VAL A 437 20.47 4.43 11.11
C VAL A 437 21.58 4.32 10.05
N GLN A 438 21.93 5.43 9.39
CA GLN A 438 22.99 5.48 8.38
C GLN A 438 24.36 5.09 8.98
N PRO A 439 25.05 4.05 8.47
CA PRO A 439 26.41 3.72 8.91
C PRO A 439 27.42 4.82 8.59
N ALA A 440 28.29 5.13 9.56
CA ALA A 440 29.29 6.21 9.46
C ALA A 440 30.30 6.04 8.30
N ILE A 441 30.43 4.84 7.72
CA ILE A 441 31.26 4.60 6.53
C ILE A 441 30.79 5.35 5.28
N TYR A 442 29.54 5.82 5.26
CA TYR A 442 28.95 6.62 4.17
C TYR A 442 29.01 8.13 4.43
N GLY A 443 29.77 8.56 5.43
CA GLY A 443 29.86 9.96 5.86
C GLY A 443 28.96 10.28 7.05
N PRO A 444 29.00 11.55 7.53
CA PRO A 444 28.24 11.97 8.69
C PRO A 444 26.73 11.90 8.43
N ALA A 445 25.96 11.56 9.46
CA ALA A 445 24.51 11.66 9.44
C ALA A 445 24.06 13.12 9.23
N ALA A 446 22.92 13.31 8.57
CA ALA A 446 22.37 14.65 8.35
C ALA A 446 21.78 15.22 9.65
N THR A 447 22.41 16.27 10.18
CA THR A 447 21.98 16.98 11.41
C THR A 447 21.09 18.21 11.12
N ARG A 448 20.47 18.27 9.94
CA ARG A 448 19.66 19.41 9.48
C ARG A 448 18.21 18.99 9.30
N ASP A 449 17.30 19.96 9.46
CA ASP A 449 15.89 19.76 9.20
C ASP A 449 15.62 19.27 7.77
N GLN A 450 15.00 18.11 7.64
CA GLN A 450 14.65 17.49 6.36
C GLN A 450 13.32 16.72 6.47
N VAL A 451 12.72 16.45 5.32
CA VAL A 451 11.52 15.60 5.24
C VAL A 451 11.99 14.15 5.25
N PHE A 452 11.52 13.35 6.21
CA PHE A 452 11.90 11.93 6.32
C PHE A 452 11.03 11.01 5.47
N THR A 453 9.75 11.35 5.36
CA THR A 453 8.72 10.62 4.61
C THR A 453 8.61 11.13 3.17
N VAL A 454 9.74 11.11 2.46
CA VAL A 454 9.83 11.47 1.03
C VAL A 454 9.03 10.51 0.15
N GLY A 455 8.54 11.00 -1.00
CA GLY A 455 7.78 10.21 -1.99
C GLY A 455 8.63 9.48 -3.05
N SER A 456 9.96 9.54 -2.95
CA SER A 456 10.89 8.81 -3.82
C SER A 456 12.10 8.28 -3.06
N LEU A 457 12.64 7.15 -3.52
CA LEU A 457 13.87 6.53 -3.04
C LEU A 457 15.07 7.42 -3.40
N SER A 458 15.34 8.43 -2.57
CA SER A 458 16.53 9.29 -2.66
C SER A 458 17.74 8.73 -1.91
N ARG A 459 17.50 7.90 -0.89
CA ARG A 459 18.46 7.18 -0.04
C ARG A 459 18.00 5.72 0.11
N PRO A 460 18.83 4.81 0.63
CA PRO A 460 18.42 3.45 0.94
C PRO A 460 17.11 3.39 1.75
N ALA A 461 16.20 2.51 1.38
CA ALA A 461 14.87 2.39 1.96
C ALA A 461 14.90 2.13 3.48
N SER A 462 15.87 1.34 3.93
CA SER A 462 16.09 1.09 5.37
C SER A 462 16.46 2.36 6.14
N TRP A 463 17.15 3.32 5.52
CA TRP A 463 17.48 4.59 6.15
C TRP A 463 16.30 5.55 6.17
N LEU A 464 15.48 5.54 5.12
CA LEU A 464 14.23 6.31 5.11
C LEU A 464 13.28 5.81 6.21
N ALA A 465 13.06 4.49 6.31
CA ALA A 465 12.21 3.89 7.34
C ALA A 465 12.77 4.09 8.76
N GLY A 466 14.09 3.94 8.96
CA GLY A 466 14.73 4.16 10.26
C GLY A 466 14.68 5.62 10.71
N ASP A 467 15.04 6.58 9.84
CA ASP A 467 15.02 8.01 10.17
C ASP A 467 13.58 8.54 10.38
N ALA A 468 12.58 8.00 9.66
CA ALA A 468 11.16 8.40 9.78
C ALA A 468 10.53 8.08 11.15
N LYS A 469 11.22 7.32 12.02
CA LYS A 469 10.77 7.01 13.38
C LYS A 469 10.45 8.25 14.23
N VAL A 470 11.07 9.40 13.95
CA VAL A 470 10.79 10.68 14.65
C VAL A 470 9.33 11.16 14.50
N ILE A 471 8.58 10.65 13.52
CA ILE A 471 7.17 10.99 13.29
C ILE A 471 6.23 10.10 14.13
N VAL A 472 6.71 8.98 14.69
CA VAL A 472 5.89 8.08 15.52
C VAL A 472 5.49 8.77 16.82
N GLY A 473 4.21 8.69 17.17
CA GLY A 473 3.62 9.40 18.30
C GLY A 473 3.12 10.81 17.98
N MET A 474 3.37 11.35 16.78
CA MET A 474 2.77 12.62 16.36
C MET A 474 1.26 12.48 16.15
N LYS A 475 0.52 13.53 16.54
CA LYS A 475 -0.92 13.63 16.35
C LYS A 475 -1.26 14.04 14.91
N ILE A 476 -2.06 13.22 14.24
CA ILE A 476 -2.59 13.47 12.91
C ILE A 476 -4.12 13.45 12.89
N LYS A 477 -4.71 14.16 11.94
CA LYS A 477 -6.09 13.95 11.50
C LYS A 477 -6.11 13.51 10.04
N GLU A 478 -7.17 12.79 9.70
CA GLU A 478 -7.50 12.34 8.36
C GLU A 478 -9.00 12.55 8.07
N GLN A 479 -9.39 12.39 6.81
CA GLN A 479 -10.76 12.55 6.33
C GLN A 479 -11.19 11.32 5.50
N GLY A 480 -12.46 10.94 5.60
CA GLY A 480 -13.05 9.86 4.80
C GLY A 480 -12.46 8.49 5.09
N THR A 481 -12.86 7.86 6.18
CA THR A 481 -12.47 6.48 6.49
C THR A 481 -13.47 5.48 5.91
N LEU A 482 -12.96 4.41 5.31
CA LEU A 482 -13.72 3.36 4.61
C LEU A 482 -13.31 1.98 5.13
N ARG A 483 -14.26 1.07 5.30
CA ARG A 483 -13.97 -0.28 5.78
C ARG A 483 -13.48 -1.17 4.64
N LEU A 484 -12.41 -1.95 4.84
CA LEU A 484 -11.90 -2.87 3.80
C LEU A 484 -12.95 -3.91 3.36
N SER A 485 -13.75 -4.39 4.30
CA SER A 485 -14.95 -5.20 4.08
C SER A 485 -15.82 -5.13 5.33
N PRO A 486 -17.12 -5.47 5.29
CA PRO A 486 -18.03 -5.36 6.45
C PRO A 486 -17.52 -6.05 7.73
N ASN A 487 -16.76 -7.14 7.59
CA ASN A 487 -16.19 -7.90 8.72
C ASN A 487 -14.72 -7.56 9.02
N ALA A 488 -14.09 -6.65 8.28
CA ALA A 488 -12.72 -6.26 8.53
C ALA A 488 -12.59 -5.55 9.89
N LYS A 489 -11.49 -5.81 10.60
CA LYS A 489 -11.11 -5.09 11.84
C LYS A 489 -10.32 -3.82 11.55
N LEU A 490 -10.15 -3.46 10.27
CA LEU A 490 -9.42 -2.31 9.80
C LEU A 490 -10.31 -1.45 8.91
N ALA A 491 -10.31 -0.15 9.18
CA ALA A 491 -10.71 0.88 8.26
C ALA A 491 -9.45 1.54 7.68
N ILE A 492 -9.61 2.12 6.50
CA ILE A 492 -8.56 2.82 5.78
C ILE A 492 -9.00 4.22 5.40
N VAL A 493 -8.05 5.14 5.31
CA VAL A 493 -8.18 6.39 4.58
C VAL A 493 -7.66 6.12 3.17
N PRO A 494 -8.42 6.39 2.10
CA PRO A 494 -7.98 6.23 0.72
C PRO A 494 -6.70 7.01 0.41
N GLN A 495 -6.04 6.59 -0.66
CA GLN A 495 -4.71 7.03 -0.98
C GLN A 495 -4.59 8.52 -1.38
N ASP A 496 -3.74 9.25 -0.66
CA ASP A 496 -3.08 10.49 -1.11
C ASP A 496 -1.80 10.12 -1.89
N PRO A 497 -1.37 10.88 -2.92
CA PRO A 497 -0.13 10.67 -3.68
C PRO A 497 1.11 10.12 -2.93
N ARG A 498 1.26 10.37 -1.62
CA ARG A 498 2.41 9.89 -0.83
C ARG A 498 2.07 8.94 0.32
N HIS A 499 0.80 8.79 0.71
CA HIS A 499 0.45 7.93 1.83
C HIS A 499 -0.98 7.38 1.78
N TYR A 500 -1.23 6.36 2.58
CA TYR A 500 -2.56 5.92 2.98
C TYR A 500 -2.54 5.52 4.45
N THR A 501 -3.66 5.67 5.14
CA THR A 501 -3.72 5.48 6.61
C THR A 501 -4.60 4.30 6.98
N ASN A 502 -4.09 3.36 7.76
CA ASN A 502 -4.84 2.29 8.40
C ASN A 502 -5.25 2.68 9.82
N MET A 503 -6.42 2.24 10.26
CA MET A 503 -6.84 2.34 11.66
C MET A 503 -7.75 1.16 12.08
N PRO A 504 -7.82 0.81 13.38
CA PRO A 504 -8.76 -0.20 13.86
C PRO A 504 -10.22 0.25 13.70
N ALA A 505 -11.03 -0.59 13.03
CA ALA A 505 -12.49 -0.45 12.91
C ALA A 505 -13.21 -1.13 14.10
N THR A 506 -12.83 -0.73 15.32
CA THR A 506 -13.37 -1.26 16.58
C THR A 506 -13.53 -0.14 17.62
N PHE A 507 -13.98 1.04 17.19
CA PHE A 507 -14.27 2.16 18.07
C PHE A 507 -15.64 1.93 18.76
N PRO A 508 -15.79 2.21 20.07
CA PRO A 508 -17.06 2.02 20.77
C PRO A 508 -18.07 3.11 20.37
N ILE A 509 -19.00 2.77 19.47
CA ILE A 509 -19.95 3.71 18.86
C ILE A 509 -21.42 3.36 19.10
N GLU A 510 -21.71 2.28 19.83
CA GLU A 510 -23.05 1.68 19.97
C GLU A 510 -24.07 2.70 20.49
N LYS A 511 -23.73 3.41 21.58
CA LYS A 511 -24.60 4.46 22.15
C LYS A 511 -24.88 5.61 21.16
N TYR A 512 -23.90 5.96 20.34
CA TYR A 512 -24.05 7.04 19.35
C TYR A 512 -24.88 6.59 18.15
N LEU A 513 -24.75 5.33 17.74
CA LEU A 513 -25.61 4.72 16.73
C LEU A 513 -27.08 4.70 17.18
N ASP A 514 -27.35 4.36 18.45
CA ASP A 514 -28.69 4.41 19.02
C ASP A 514 -29.28 5.84 19.01
N GLU A 515 -28.47 6.84 19.38
CA GLU A 515 -28.87 8.27 19.33
C GLU A 515 -29.17 8.74 17.89
N VAL A 516 -28.41 8.27 16.90
CA VAL A 516 -28.68 8.53 15.47
C VAL A 516 -29.96 7.82 15.02
N LYS A 517 -30.15 6.54 15.34
CA LYS A 517 -31.37 5.78 14.98
C LYS A 517 -32.63 6.46 15.54
N GLN A 518 -32.61 6.87 16.80
CA GLN A 518 -33.71 7.63 17.42
C GLN A 518 -33.96 8.98 16.73
N SER A 519 -32.91 9.71 16.34
CA SER A 519 -33.03 11.01 15.68
C SER A 519 -33.49 10.92 14.22
N LEU A 520 -33.26 9.77 13.59
CA LEU A 520 -33.80 9.38 12.28
C LEU A 520 -35.19 8.69 12.40
N LEU A 521 -35.74 8.59 13.61
CA LEU A 521 -37.01 7.93 13.92
C LEU A 521 -37.05 6.41 13.63
N LEU A 522 -35.90 5.78 13.40
CA LEU A 522 -35.78 4.38 12.98
C LEU A 522 -35.93 3.39 14.15
N ASP A 523 -36.53 2.24 13.85
CA ASP A 523 -36.63 1.09 14.75
C ASP A 523 -36.43 -0.24 13.99
N ASP A 524 -36.53 -1.37 14.69
CA ASP A 524 -36.34 -2.71 14.10
C ASP A 524 -37.36 -3.08 13.00
N SER A 525 -38.43 -2.29 12.83
CA SER A 525 -39.54 -2.56 11.90
C SER A 525 -39.50 -1.71 10.62
N HIS A 526 -38.74 -0.62 10.58
CA HIS A 526 -38.63 0.23 9.38
C HIS A 526 -37.23 0.83 9.20
N GLY A 527 -36.72 0.73 7.97
CA GLY A 527 -35.41 1.25 7.57
C GLY A 527 -35.45 2.70 7.05
N PRO A 528 -34.28 3.27 6.70
CA PRO A 528 -34.15 4.62 6.19
C PRO A 528 -34.92 4.82 4.87
N LEU A 529 -35.64 5.94 4.76
CA LEU A 529 -36.46 6.28 3.59
C LEU A 529 -35.85 7.36 2.67
N ASP A 530 -34.68 7.90 3.04
CA ASP A 530 -33.85 8.73 2.16
C ASP A 530 -32.37 8.32 2.20
N LEU A 531 -31.59 8.84 1.23
CA LEU A 531 -30.20 8.46 1.04
C LEU A 531 -29.27 8.98 2.15
N ASP A 532 -29.51 10.18 2.69
CA ASP A 532 -28.70 10.76 3.77
C ASP A 532 -28.87 9.96 5.09
N SER A 533 -30.08 9.46 5.35
CA SER A 533 -30.38 8.56 6.48
C SER A 533 -29.74 7.19 6.29
N ALA A 534 -29.81 6.64 5.08
CA ALA A 534 -29.17 5.36 4.76
C ALA A 534 -27.64 5.45 4.84
N ASP A 535 -27.05 6.56 4.39
CA ASP A 535 -25.65 6.90 4.58
C ASP A 535 -25.29 6.94 6.06
N ALA A 536 -26.03 7.69 6.86
CA ALA A 536 -25.76 7.84 8.28
C ALA A 536 -25.79 6.53 9.08
N ILE A 537 -26.75 5.63 8.81
CA ILE A 537 -26.81 4.33 9.47
C ILE A 537 -25.70 3.40 8.97
N THR A 538 -25.56 3.24 7.65
CA THR A 538 -24.59 2.29 7.08
C THR A 538 -23.15 2.69 7.38
N SER A 539 -22.81 3.98 7.33
CA SER A 539 -21.48 4.47 7.69
C SER A 539 -21.18 4.27 9.17
N ALA A 540 -22.13 4.57 10.06
CA ALA A 540 -21.94 4.33 11.50
C ALA A 540 -21.79 2.83 11.83
N GLU A 541 -22.60 1.95 11.24
CA GLU A 541 -22.51 0.49 11.41
C GLU A 541 -21.21 -0.09 10.84
N LEU A 542 -20.73 0.43 9.70
CA LEU A 542 -19.44 0.05 9.13
C LEU A 542 -18.25 0.71 9.82
N GLN A 543 -18.47 1.68 10.71
CA GLN A 543 -17.42 2.53 11.32
C GLN A 543 -16.61 3.32 10.28
N GLU A 544 -17.34 3.89 9.33
CA GLU A 544 -16.88 4.80 8.30
C GLU A 544 -17.20 6.23 8.75
N PHE A 545 -16.14 6.99 9.04
CA PHE A 545 -16.20 8.32 9.66
C PHE A 545 -15.73 9.40 8.68
N ASP A 546 -16.42 10.55 8.69
CA ASP A 546 -16.08 11.75 7.91
C ASP A 546 -14.68 12.26 8.26
N SER A 547 -14.31 12.21 9.54
CA SER A 547 -12.95 12.54 10.00
C SER A 547 -12.57 11.74 11.25
N VAL A 548 -11.27 11.57 11.44
CA VAL A 548 -10.65 10.89 12.57
C VAL A 548 -9.42 11.66 12.99
N GLY A 549 -9.15 11.74 14.28
CA GLY A 549 -7.88 12.22 14.82
C GLY A 549 -7.28 11.20 15.76
N GLY A 550 -5.96 11.06 15.72
CA GLY A 550 -5.24 10.03 16.43
C GLY A 550 -3.75 10.25 16.41
N SER A 551 -3.01 9.26 16.89
CA SER A 551 -1.55 9.26 16.95
C SER A 551 -0.97 8.20 16.03
N ILE A 552 0.13 8.53 15.32
CA ILE A 552 0.85 7.58 14.47
C ILE A 552 1.50 6.51 15.35
N VAL A 553 1.20 5.23 15.14
CA VAL A 553 1.79 4.11 15.89
C VAL A 553 2.82 3.31 15.09
N ALA A 554 2.73 3.30 13.77
CA ALA A 554 3.76 2.76 12.89
C ALA A 554 3.78 3.44 11.52
N LEU A 555 4.90 3.31 10.83
CA LEU A 555 5.07 3.65 9.42
C LEU A 555 5.67 2.44 8.70
N THR A 556 5.09 2.07 7.57
CA THR A 556 5.64 1.07 6.62
C THR A 556 5.93 1.77 5.29
N LEU A 557 7.13 1.55 4.74
CA LEU A 557 7.60 2.14 3.50
C LEU A 557 7.43 1.15 2.35
N GLU A 558 6.42 1.34 1.50
CA GLU A 558 6.08 0.40 0.44
C GLU A 558 6.45 0.98 -0.94
N PRO A 559 6.96 0.17 -1.90
CA PRO A 559 7.10 0.64 -3.28
C PRO A 559 5.72 0.92 -3.88
N PHE A 560 5.56 2.09 -4.50
CA PHE A 560 4.27 2.49 -5.05
C PHE A 560 3.77 1.48 -6.10
N LEU A 561 4.65 1.11 -7.05
CA LEU A 561 4.29 0.18 -8.12
C LEU A 561 3.94 -1.21 -7.59
N SER A 562 4.76 -1.79 -6.70
CA SER A 562 4.50 -3.11 -6.11
C SER A 562 3.20 -3.13 -5.30
N ARG A 563 2.91 -2.07 -4.53
CA ARG A 563 1.67 -1.92 -3.75
C ARG A 563 0.42 -2.04 -4.62
N PHE A 564 0.40 -1.34 -5.76
CA PHE A 564 -0.77 -1.33 -6.64
C PHE A 564 -0.81 -2.49 -7.64
N ALA A 565 0.34 -2.98 -8.12
CA ALA A 565 0.42 -4.14 -9.02
C ALA A 565 -0.02 -5.46 -8.35
N THR A 566 0.23 -5.60 -7.04
CA THR A 566 -0.16 -6.77 -6.22
C THR A 566 -1.48 -6.55 -5.46
N MET A 567 -2.21 -5.47 -5.72
CA MET A 567 -3.42 -5.12 -4.97
C MET A 567 -4.52 -6.18 -5.17
N PRO A 568 -4.96 -6.90 -4.12
CA PRO A 568 -6.06 -7.86 -4.23
C PRO A 568 -7.37 -7.11 -4.46
N ASP A 569 -8.36 -7.78 -5.05
CA ASP A 569 -9.66 -7.17 -5.36
C ASP A 569 -10.37 -6.62 -4.12
N ALA A 570 -10.28 -7.32 -2.99
CA ALA A 570 -10.82 -6.86 -1.69
C ALA A 570 -10.14 -5.58 -1.14
N ALA A 571 -9.00 -5.16 -1.69
CA ALA A 571 -8.34 -3.90 -1.36
C ALA A 571 -8.68 -2.76 -2.34
N HIS A 572 -9.70 -2.93 -3.20
CA HIS A 572 -10.19 -1.87 -4.09
C HIS A 572 -10.56 -0.58 -3.36
N THR A 573 -10.84 -0.63 -2.05
CA THR A 573 -11.17 0.52 -1.20
C THR A 573 -10.01 1.50 -1.01
N LEU A 574 -8.75 1.10 -1.27
CA LEU A 574 -7.60 2.01 -1.29
C LEU A 574 -7.73 3.13 -2.33
N VAL A 575 -8.58 2.93 -3.34
CA VAL A 575 -8.85 3.86 -4.43
C VAL A 575 -10.37 4.12 -4.54
N PRO A 576 -10.82 5.36 -4.82
CA PRO A 576 -12.22 5.63 -5.15
C PRO A 576 -12.66 4.96 -6.47
N LEU A 577 -13.96 4.67 -6.61
CA LEU A 577 -14.51 3.96 -7.77
C LEU A 577 -14.35 4.69 -9.11
N ASN A 578 -14.27 6.03 -9.08
CA ASN A 578 -14.10 6.91 -10.24
C ASN A 578 -12.72 7.58 -10.31
N ARG A 579 -11.71 7.02 -9.62
CA ARG A 579 -10.33 7.53 -9.67
C ARG A 579 -9.32 6.40 -9.91
N LEU A 580 -8.17 6.73 -10.48
CA LEU A 580 -6.98 5.87 -10.50
C LEU A 580 -6.07 6.23 -9.31
N PRO A 581 -5.13 5.33 -8.91
CA PRO A 581 -4.06 5.68 -7.97
C PRO A 581 -3.35 6.97 -8.41
N ALA A 582 -3.06 7.87 -7.47
CA ALA A 582 -2.33 9.10 -7.77
C ALA A 582 -0.85 8.93 -7.43
N ILE A 583 0.07 9.29 -8.32
CA ILE A 583 1.52 9.15 -8.09
C ILE A 583 2.19 10.52 -8.28
N ASP A 584 3.26 10.83 -7.52
CA ASP A 584 4.01 12.09 -7.72
C ASP A 584 4.65 12.07 -9.13
N VAL A 585 4.28 13.03 -9.97
CA VAL A 585 4.68 13.08 -11.40
C VAL A 585 6.16 13.38 -11.63
N ARG A 586 6.92 13.74 -10.58
CA ARG A 586 8.32 14.17 -10.70
C ARG A 586 9.31 13.00 -10.67
N GLY A 587 9.99 12.76 -11.78
CA GLY A 587 10.97 11.68 -11.93
C GLY A 587 10.33 10.32 -12.19
N ASP A 588 11.15 9.27 -12.30
CA ASP A 588 10.69 7.97 -12.80
C ASP A 588 9.72 7.27 -11.84
N ALA A 589 8.70 6.60 -12.37
CA ALA A 589 7.69 5.92 -11.54
C ALA A 589 8.28 4.78 -10.70
N ILE A 590 9.39 4.18 -11.14
CA ILE A 590 10.07 3.07 -10.44
C ILE A 590 10.83 3.51 -9.18
N ASP A 591 11.12 4.80 -9.01
CA ASP A 591 11.71 5.32 -7.76
C ASP A 591 10.67 5.62 -6.67
N LYS A 592 9.37 5.57 -7.01
CA LYS A 592 8.28 6.07 -6.19
C LYS A 592 7.91 5.12 -5.06
N ILE A 593 7.66 5.73 -3.91
CA ILE A 593 7.32 5.06 -2.66
C ILE A 593 6.08 5.69 -2.06
N ILE A 594 5.32 4.86 -1.33
CA ILE A 594 4.14 5.25 -0.59
C ILE A 594 4.30 4.83 0.87
N TRP A 595 3.90 5.72 1.77
CA TRP A 595 3.92 5.46 3.21
C TRP A 595 2.57 4.91 3.64
N ARG A 596 2.56 3.71 4.23
CA ARG A 596 1.42 3.26 5.00
C ARG A 596 1.58 3.77 6.42
N VAL A 597 0.65 4.61 6.84
CA VAL A 597 0.55 5.11 8.21
C VAL A 597 -0.38 4.21 8.99
N ASP A 598 0.11 3.51 10.01
CA ASP A 598 -0.78 2.81 10.93
C ASP A 598 -1.06 3.76 12.11
N MET A 599 -2.34 4.15 12.27
CA MET A 599 -2.81 5.14 13.24
C MET A 599 -3.66 4.49 14.33
N LYS A 600 -3.52 4.98 15.57
CA LYS A 600 -4.46 4.72 16.65
C LYS A 600 -5.39 5.93 16.81
N PRO A 601 -6.71 5.81 16.62
CA PRO A 601 -7.64 6.91 16.82
C PRO A 601 -7.75 7.29 18.31
N ASP A 602 -7.74 8.59 18.56
CA ASP A 602 -8.04 9.21 19.86
C ASP A 602 -9.49 9.77 19.86
N TRP A 603 -10.06 10.04 18.68
CA TRP A 603 -11.46 10.39 18.47
C TRP A 603 -11.90 10.10 17.03
N VAL A 604 -13.20 9.90 16.82
CA VAL A 604 -13.81 9.74 15.48
C VAL A 604 -15.04 10.64 15.35
N ALA A 605 -15.20 11.28 14.19
CA ALA A 605 -16.35 12.11 13.84
C ALA A 605 -17.11 11.48 12.68
N HIS A 606 -18.29 10.93 12.99
CA HIS A 606 -19.33 10.61 12.03
C HIS A 606 -20.03 11.90 11.59
N ARG A 607 -20.88 11.85 10.56
CA ARG A 607 -21.69 12.99 10.11
C ARG A 607 -22.57 13.58 11.22
N TYR A 608 -23.06 12.75 12.15
CA TYR A 608 -24.04 13.13 13.19
C TYR A 608 -23.56 12.97 14.64
N PHE A 609 -22.38 12.40 14.88
CA PHE A 609 -21.81 12.31 16.23
C PHE A 609 -20.29 12.37 16.27
N LEU A 610 -19.74 12.70 17.43
CA LEU A 610 -18.32 12.58 17.73
C LEU A 610 -18.12 11.67 18.94
N ALA A 611 -17.32 10.61 18.78
CA ALA A 611 -16.96 9.65 19.81
C ALA A 611 -15.48 9.81 20.22
N ARG A 612 -15.18 9.57 21.51
CA ARG A 612 -13.85 9.61 22.12
C ARG A 612 -13.72 8.55 23.20
#